data_AF-A0A1I7XJR6-F1
#
_entry.id   AF-A0A1I7XJR6-F1
#
_cell.length_a   1.000
_cell.length_b   1.000
_cell.length_c   1.000
_cell.angle_alpha   90.00
_cell.angle_beta   90.00
_cell.angle_gamma   90.00
#
_symmetry.space_group_name_H-M   'P 1'
#
loop_
_entity.id
_entity.type
_entity.pdbx_description
1 polymer ?
#
loop_
_entity_poly.entity_id
_entity_poly.type
_entity_poly.pdbx_seq_one_letter_code
_entity_poly.pdbx_strand_id
1 'polypeptide(L)'
;MHHKDKRSEARERAYELSSARKESGAAVADLQRITFIYLSLLRLYPTNHCQFNGDINSQITSLCCMGLLARTSSATNLDVPRYRSLLSLDTAMEIAK
;
A
#
# COMPACT_ATOMS: atom_id res chain seq x y z
N MET A 1 -23.26 1.66 -33.06
CA MET A 1 -21.96 2.18 -32.59
C MET A 1 -22.15 3.01 -31.32
N HIS A 2 -22.40 2.40 -30.15
CA HIS A 2 -22.73 3.17 -28.91
C HIS A 2 -22.08 2.60 -27.63
N HIS A 3 -21.35 1.47 -27.72
CA HIS A 3 -20.70 0.80 -26.58
C HIS A 3 -19.24 1.21 -26.37
N LYS A 4 -18.57 1.77 -27.40
CA LYS A 4 -17.17 2.23 -27.27
C LYS A 4 -17.07 3.48 -26.39
N ASP A 5 -18.00 4.42 -26.56
CA ASP A 5 -17.97 5.72 -25.86
C ASP A 5 -18.29 5.60 -24.36
N LYS A 6 -19.24 4.73 -24.00
CA LYS A 6 -19.54 4.44 -22.58
C LYS A 6 -18.35 3.81 -21.84
N ARG A 7 -17.50 3.06 -22.56
CA ARG A 7 -16.32 2.39 -21.98
C ARG A 7 -15.15 3.36 -21.81
N SER A 8 -15.00 4.36 -22.68
CA SER A 8 -14.02 5.43 -22.51
C SER A 8 -14.40 6.34 -21.35
N GLU A 9 -15.67 6.75 -21.23
CA GLU A 9 -16.14 7.60 -20.12
C GLU A 9 -15.99 6.92 -18.75
N ALA A 10 -16.23 5.61 -18.67
CA ALA A 10 -16.01 4.85 -17.43
C ALA A 10 -14.53 4.78 -17.04
N ARG A 11 -13.64 4.68 -18.03
CA ARG A 11 -12.19 4.65 -17.83
C ARG A 11 -11.65 6.04 -17.45
N GLU A 12 -12.19 7.08 -18.05
CA GLU A 12 -11.86 8.48 -17.76
C GLU A 12 -12.30 8.87 -16.34
N ARG A 13 -13.53 8.53 -15.95
CA ARG A 13 -13.99 8.68 -14.56
C ARG A 13 -13.14 7.89 -13.57
N ALA A 14 -12.75 6.66 -13.91
CA ALA A 14 -11.86 5.87 -13.06
C ALA A 14 -10.46 6.51 -12.94
N TYR A 15 -9.97 7.13 -14.01
CA TYR A 15 -8.70 7.86 -14.02
C TYR A 15 -8.78 9.13 -13.17
N GLU A 16 -9.83 9.94 -13.33
CA GLU A 16 -10.07 11.14 -12.52
C GLU A 16 -10.23 10.79 -11.03
N LEU A 17 -11.01 9.75 -10.70
CA LEU A 17 -11.14 9.23 -9.33
C LEU A 17 -9.80 8.75 -8.77
N SER A 18 -8.94 8.16 -9.61
CA SER A 18 -7.60 7.73 -9.19
C SER A 18 -6.65 8.91 -8.98
N SER A 19 -6.78 9.96 -9.78
CA SER A 19 -5.99 11.18 -9.67
C SER A 19 -6.37 11.99 -8.43
N ALA A 20 -7.67 12.19 -8.19
CA ALA A 20 -8.18 12.84 -6.99
C ALA A 20 -7.81 12.06 -5.71
N ARG A 21 -7.73 10.72 -5.78
CA ARG A 21 -7.23 9.91 -4.66
C ARG A 21 -5.75 10.14 -4.37
N LYS A 22 -4.92 10.40 -5.38
CA LYS A 22 -3.51 10.77 -5.18
C LYS A 22 -3.38 12.10 -4.43
N GLU A 23 -4.28 13.05 -4.69
CA GLU A 23 -4.34 14.33 -3.98
C GLU A 23 -4.82 14.18 -2.52
N SER A 24 -5.63 13.17 -2.21
CA SER A 24 -6.17 12.89 -0.86
C SER A 24 -5.22 12.17 0.12
N GLY A 25 -3.96 11.98 -0.28
CA GLY A 25 -2.93 11.26 0.48
C GLY A 25 -2.91 9.75 0.22
N ALA A 26 -1.99 9.03 0.88
CA ALA A 26 -1.78 7.60 0.64
C ALA A 26 -3.06 6.77 0.88
N ALA A 27 -3.30 5.79 0.01
CA ALA A 27 -4.44 4.89 0.13
C ALA A 27 -4.32 4.02 1.39
N VAL A 28 -5.47 3.73 2.00
CA VAL A 28 -5.57 2.79 3.12
C VAL A 28 -5.55 1.35 2.58
N ALA A 29 -4.82 0.46 3.23
CA ALA A 29 -4.76 -0.96 2.91
C ALA A 29 -4.89 -1.81 4.18
N ASP A 30 -5.53 -2.98 4.07
CA ASP A 30 -5.51 -3.99 5.13
C ASP A 30 -4.17 -4.73 5.20
N LEU A 31 -3.90 -5.34 6.35
CA LEU A 31 -2.68 -6.09 6.63
C LEU A 31 -2.45 -7.25 5.66
N GLN A 32 -3.51 -7.95 5.25
CA GLN A 32 -3.40 -9.08 4.33
C GLN A 32 -2.88 -8.62 2.97
N ARG A 33 -3.41 -7.50 2.45
CA ARG A 33 -2.95 -6.90 1.20
C ARG A 33 -1.50 -6.42 1.30
N ILE A 34 -1.12 -5.78 2.40
CA ILE A 34 0.27 -5.34 2.63
C ILE A 34 1.20 -6.56 2.62
N THR A 35 0.85 -7.61 3.34
CA THR A 35 1.60 -8.88 3.41
C THR A 35 1.74 -9.52 2.04
N PHE A 36 0.66 -9.57 1.28
CA PHE A 36 0.66 -10.15 -0.05
C PHE A 36 1.57 -9.39 -1.03
N ILE A 37 1.50 -8.05 -1.03
CA ILE A 37 2.39 -7.21 -1.86
C ILE A 37 3.84 -7.44 -1.45
N TYR A 38 4.13 -7.42 -0.15
CA TYR A 38 5.47 -7.64 0.39
C TYR A 38 6.07 -8.97 -0.07
N LEU A 39 5.36 -10.09 0.14
CA LEU A 39 5.81 -11.41 -0.27
C LEU A 39 5.95 -11.54 -1.80
N SER A 40 5.06 -10.88 -2.56
CA SER A 40 5.15 -10.83 -4.02
C SER A 40 6.40 -10.11 -4.49
N LEU A 41 6.75 -8.98 -3.86
CA LEU A 41 7.98 -8.24 -4.16
C LEU A 41 9.22 -9.04 -3.83
N LEU A 42 9.28 -9.72 -2.68
CA LEU A 42 10.39 -10.62 -2.34
C LEU A 42 10.58 -11.74 -3.37
N ARG A 43 9.49 -12.26 -3.93
CA ARG A 43 9.54 -13.29 -4.96
C ARG A 43 10.04 -12.76 -6.30
N LEU A 44 9.63 -11.56 -6.69
CA LEU A 44 10.02 -10.92 -7.96
C LEU A 44 11.44 -10.38 -7.92
N TYR A 45 11.87 -9.90 -6.76
CA TYR A 45 13.18 -9.31 -6.52
C TYR A 45 13.88 -10.10 -5.41
N PRO A 46 14.33 -11.35 -5.70
CA PRO A 46 14.98 -12.17 -4.70
C PRO A 46 16.22 -11.45 -4.18
N THR A 47 16.20 -11.14 -2.89
CA THR A 47 17.34 -10.53 -2.23
C THR A 47 18.31 -11.65 -1.87
N ASN A 48 19.46 -11.71 -2.53
CA ASN A 48 20.48 -12.76 -2.33
C ASN A 48 21.03 -12.82 -0.89
N HIS A 49 20.66 -11.86 -0.03
CA HIS A 49 21.19 -11.71 1.34
C HIS A 49 20.14 -11.50 2.43
N CYS A 50 18.84 -11.55 2.11
CA CYS A 50 17.80 -11.36 3.11
C CYS A 50 16.96 -12.63 3.27
N GLN A 51 17.46 -13.58 4.06
CA GLN A 51 16.58 -14.58 4.66
C GLN A 51 15.68 -13.86 5.65
N PHE A 52 14.53 -13.41 5.16
CA PHE A 52 13.61 -12.65 5.98
C PHE A 52 12.78 -13.59 6.84
N ASN A 53 13.34 -13.98 7.99
CA ASN A 53 12.66 -14.79 9.01
C ASN A 53 11.93 -13.94 10.07
N GLY A 54 11.80 -12.63 9.85
CA GLY A 54 11.13 -11.72 10.78
C GLY A 54 9.60 -11.79 10.65
N ASP A 55 8.90 -11.78 11.78
CA ASP A 55 7.45 -11.63 11.81
C ASP A 55 7.05 -10.26 11.23
N ILE A 56 6.34 -10.26 10.10
CA ILE A 56 5.86 -9.05 9.43
C ILE A 56 5.01 -8.15 10.34
N ASN A 57 4.29 -8.74 11.30
CA ASN A 57 3.47 -7.96 12.24
C ASN A 57 4.33 -7.09 13.15
N SER A 58 5.45 -7.63 13.63
CA SER A 58 6.41 -6.90 14.47
C SER A 58 7.02 -5.70 13.73
N GLN A 59 7.24 -5.84 12.43
CA GLN A 59 7.83 -4.79 11.60
C GLN A 59 6.82 -3.71 11.25
N ILE A 60 5.58 -4.09 10.89
CA ILE A 60 4.51 -3.11 10.71
C ILE A 60 4.28 -2.33 12.01
N THR A 61 4.34 -3.00 13.16
CA THR A 61 4.28 -2.34 14.46
C THR A 61 5.44 -1.36 14.65
N SER A 62 6.66 -1.78 14.33
CA SER A 62 7.85 -0.91 14.43
C SER A 62 7.74 0.31 13.51
N LEU A 63 7.30 0.14 12.26
CA LEU A 63 7.05 1.22 11.32
C LEU A 63 5.95 2.17 11.81
N CYS A 64 4.95 1.66 12.54
CA CYS A 64 3.97 2.49 13.22
C CYS A 64 4.59 3.31 14.37
N CYS A 65 5.42 2.68 15.21
CA CYS A 65 6.12 3.38 16.29
C CYS A 65 7.07 4.47 15.77
N MET A 66 7.67 4.27 14.60
CA MET A 66 8.55 5.25 13.94
C MET A 66 7.78 6.37 13.22
N GLY A 67 6.44 6.33 13.17
CA GLY A 67 5.64 7.32 12.46
C GLY A 67 5.70 7.22 10.94
N LEU A 68 6.12 6.06 10.39
CA LEU A 68 6.19 5.82 8.95
C LEU A 68 4.90 5.19 8.40
N LEU A 69 4.15 4.50 9.26
CA LEU A 69 2.82 3.97 8.98
C LEU A 69 1.83 4.42 10.06
N ALA A 70 0.61 4.74 9.68
CA ALA A 70 -0.48 4.98 10.61
C ALA A 70 -1.49 3.83 10.55
N ARG A 71 -1.79 3.21 11.69
CA ARG A 71 -2.97 2.35 11.80
C ARG A 71 -4.22 3.23 11.78
N THR A 72 -5.13 2.95 10.86
CA THR A 72 -6.38 3.72 10.65
C THR A 72 -7.62 3.01 11.19
N SER A 73 -7.53 1.70 11.39
CA SER A 73 -8.52 0.92 12.15
C SER A 73 -8.35 1.12 13.66
N SER A 74 -9.41 0.94 14.44
CA SER A 74 -9.32 0.85 15.91
C SER A 74 -8.25 -0.16 16.35
N ALA A 75 -7.55 0.14 17.46
CA ALA A 75 -6.59 -0.77 18.07
C ALA A 75 -7.22 -2.12 18.44
N THR A 76 -8.51 -2.11 18.78
CA THR A 76 -9.29 -3.30 19.15
C THR A 76 -9.72 -4.17 17.97
N ASN A 77 -9.60 -3.69 16.73
CA ASN A 77 -9.92 -4.48 15.54
C ASN A 77 -8.70 -5.29 15.11
N LEU A 78 -8.60 -6.53 15.59
CA LEU A 78 -7.50 -7.45 15.29
C LEU A 78 -7.74 -8.27 14.02
N ASP A 79 -8.98 -8.38 13.54
CA ASP A 79 -9.33 -9.24 12.40
C ASP A 79 -8.87 -8.63 11.07
N VAL A 80 -9.14 -7.34 10.88
CA VAL A 80 -8.83 -6.63 9.64
C VAL A 80 -8.20 -5.27 9.95
N PRO A 81 -6.97 -5.25 10.51
CA PRO A 81 -6.28 -4.01 10.79
C PRO A 81 -5.92 -3.31 9.48
N ARG A 82 -6.16 -1.99 9.45
CA ARG A 82 -5.95 -1.14 8.27
C ARG A 82 -4.89 -0.10 8.53
N TYR A 83 -4.06 0.17 7.53
CA TYR A 83 -2.89 1.04 7.62
C TYR A 83 -2.85 2.04 6.46
N ARG A 84 -2.19 3.17 6.70
CA ARG A 84 -1.89 4.21 5.71
C ARG A 84 -0.40 4.52 5.77
N SER A 85 0.24 4.68 4.62
CA SER A 85 1.62 5.17 4.55
C SER A 85 1.68 6.66 4.93
N LEU A 86 2.60 7.00 5.82
CA LEU A 86 2.98 8.39 6.13
C LEU A 86 4.28 8.79 5.41
N LEU A 87 4.98 7.81 4.81
CA LEU A 87 6.16 8.06 4.00
C LEU A 87 5.78 8.78 2.70
N SER A 88 6.55 9.80 2.33
CA SER A 88 6.41 10.49 1.05
C SER A 88 6.85 9.59 -0.11
N LEU A 89 6.37 9.90 -1.32
CA LEU A 89 6.80 9.18 -2.52
C LEU A 89 8.30 9.35 -2.77
N ASP A 90 8.83 10.56 -2.57
CA ASP A 90 10.25 10.87 -2.82
C ASP A 90 11.17 10.02 -1.94
N THR A 91 10.87 9.92 -0.65
CA THR A 91 11.66 9.08 0.27
C THR A 91 11.50 7.59 -0.07
N ALA A 92 10.29 7.14 -0.46
CA ALA A 92 10.09 5.76 -0.91
C ALA A 92 10.93 5.43 -2.16
N MET A 93 11.02 6.36 -3.10
CA MET A 93 11.85 6.22 -4.31
C MET A 93 13.33 6.22 -4.00
N GLU A 94 13.77 6.99 -2.99
CA GLU A 94 15.16 6.97 -2.52
C GLU A 94 15.55 5.62 -1.91
N ILE A 95 14.66 5.01 -1.12
CA ILE A 95 14.87 3.66 -0.54
C ILE A 95 14.92 2.58 -1.63
N ALA A 96 14.18 2.76 -2.71
CA ALA A 96 14.06 1.77 -3.79
C ALA A 96 15.24 1.78 -4.79
N LYS A 97 16.18 2.73 -4.68
CA LYS A 97 17.39 2.80 -5.50
C LYS A 97 18.40 1.73 -5.09
#